data_AF-A0A9V1EYZ0-F1
#
_entry.id   AF-A0A9V1EYZ0-F1
#
_cell.length_a   1.000
_cell.length_b   1.000
_cell.length_c   1.000
_cell.angle_alpha   90.00
_cell.angle_beta   90.00
_cell.angle_gamma   90.00
#
_symmetry.space_group_name_H-M   'P 1'
#
loop_
_entity.id
_entity.type
_entity.pdbx_description
1 polymer ?
#
loop_
_entity_poly.entity_id
_entity_poly.type
_entity_poly.pdbx_seq_one_letter_code
_entity_poly.pdbx_strand_id
1 'polypeptide(L)'
;MEYRSEVENLDEDGYTRLDFSSQGVTGRHVVLEKGTCATSPYWRPIAVTLGILCLVILVAAVVLGTTAIWRPNSESNPLKNDNFPSRNKENYSQPTQSSLEDSVAPTKAFTTTGVFSNSCPPNWIIHENNCYLFRASLASWNSSKKQCSQLHSNLLKIDSEKELEFIMKQASSQPDNSFWIGLSRHHTEGPWLWEDGSRFSSDLFQIRSTEIQENSSHDCVWIHLSIIYDQLCSLPSYSICEKKLSIK
;
A
#
# COMPACT_ATOMS: atom_id res chain seq x y z
N MET A 1 -50.17 -21.86 40.39
CA MET A 1 -49.44 -20.63 40.03
C MET A 1 -49.18 -19.91 41.32
N GLU A 2 -47.97 -20.07 41.85
CA GLU A 2 -47.55 -19.39 43.08
C GLU A 2 -46.15 -18.86 42.81
N TYR A 3 -46.09 -17.54 42.72
CA TYR A 3 -44.91 -16.76 42.43
C TYR A 3 -44.25 -16.44 43.77
N ARG A 4 -42.98 -16.81 43.95
CA ARG A 4 -42.17 -16.36 45.09
C ARG A 4 -40.76 -16.04 44.61
N SER A 5 -40.43 -14.77 44.76
CA SER A 5 -39.22 -14.10 44.27
C SER A 5 -37.95 -14.60 44.96
N GLU A 6 -36.90 -14.86 44.18
CA GLU A 6 -35.52 -14.90 44.66
C GLU A 6 -34.97 -13.47 44.73
N VAL A 7 -34.87 -12.95 45.96
CA VAL A 7 -34.01 -11.80 46.26
C VAL A 7 -33.32 -12.13 47.56
N GLU A 8 -32.05 -12.52 47.48
CA GLU A 8 -31.00 -12.17 48.43
C GLU A 8 -29.70 -12.80 47.95
N ASN A 9 -28.93 -12.04 47.17
CA ASN A 9 -27.47 -12.10 47.04
C ASN A 9 -27.04 -11.03 46.01
N LEU A 10 -27.13 -9.75 46.39
CA LEU A 10 -26.63 -8.62 45.61
C LEU A 10 -25.82 -7.72 46.53
N ASP A 11 -24.56 -7.50 46.17
CA ASP A 11 -23.70 -6.41 46.62
C ASP A 11 -23.99 -5.13 45.81
N GLU A 12 -23.69 -3.96 46.40
CA GLU A 12 -24.15 -2.63 45.95
C GLU A 12 -23.74 -2.20 44.53
N ASP A 13 -22.91 -2.96 43.81
CA ASP A 13 -22.51 -2.67 42.42
C ASP A 13 -23.10 -3.65 41.38
N GLY A 14 -24.05 -4.53 41.77
CA GLY A 14 -24.89 -5.27 40.83
C GLY A 14 -24.26 -6.46 40.09
N TYR A 15 -23.18 -7.04 40.60
CA TYR A 15 -22.59 -8.29 40.07
C TYR A 15 -22.85 -9.49 40.99
N THR A 16 -23.01 -10.68 40.43
CA THR A 16 -23.19 -11.92 41.21
C THR A 16 -21.85 -12.47 41.73
N ARG A 17 -21.71 -12.58 43.05
CA ARG A 17 -20.60 -13.30 43.70
C ARG A 17 -20.74 -14.82 43.53
N LEU A 18 -19.71 -15.47 43.00
CA LEU A 18 -19.58 -16.94 43.02
C LEU A 18 -18.66 -17.35 44.18
N ASP A 19 -19.23 -17.99 45.20
CA ASP A 19 -18.49 -18.55 46.33
C ASP A 19 -18.33 -20.07 46.13
N PHE A 20 -17.09 -20.56 46.06
CA PHE A 20 -16.80 -21.98 45.95
C PHE A 20 -16.19 -22.47 47.28
N SER A 21 -17.02 -23.09 48.12
CA SER A 21 -16.52 -23.89 49.23
C SER A 21 -16.26 -25.32 48.75
N SER A 22 -15.01 -25.78 48.87
CA SER A 22 -14.65 -27.18 48.67
C SER A 22 -14.77 -27.90 50.00
N GLN A 23 -15.87 -28.63 50.20
CA GLN A 23 -15.96 -29.65 51.24
C GLN A 23 -15.65 -31.01 50.61
N GLY A 24 -14.63 -31.67 51.16
CA GLY A 24 -14.11 -32.94 50.68
C GLY A 24 -15.17 -34.03 50.62
N VAL A 25 -15.29 -34.65 49.45
CA VAL A 25 -16.05 -35.88 49.25
C VAL A 25 -15.11 -36.93 48.66
N THR A 26 -14.90 -37.98 49.43
CA THR A 26 -14.17 -39.20 49.10
C THR A 26 -14.71 -39.84 47.80
N GLY A 27 -13.95 -39.69 46.71
CA GLY A 27 -14.20 -40.32 45.42
C GLY A 27 -13.63 -41.74 45.36
N ARG A 28 -14.54 -42.70 45.14
CA ARG A 28 -14.31 -44.13 44.92
C ARG A 28 -13.35 -44.37 43.74
N HIS A 29 -12.45 -45.35 43.89
CA HIS A 29 -11.53 -45.79 42.83
C HIS A 29 -12.34 -46.38 41.66
N VAL A 30 -12.42 -45.66 40.53
CA VAL A 30 -12.95 -46.19 39.28
C VAL A 30 -11.78 -46.78 38.50
N VAL A 31 -11.79 -48.10 38.37
CA VAL A 31 -10.89 -48.87 37.51
C VAL A 31 -11.09 -48.40 36.07
N LEU A 32 -10.03 -47.86 35.47
CA LEU A 32 -9.97 -47.57 34.04
C LEU A 32 -9.87 -48.90 33.28
N GLU A 33 -11.01 -49.36 32.78
CA GLU A 33 -11.06 -50.47 31.84
C GLU A 33 -10.38 -50.05 30.53
N LYS A 34 -9.25 -50.70 30.19
CA LYS A 34 -8.56 -50.51 28.92
C LYS A 34 -9.45 -51.04 27.80
N GLY A 35 -10.20 -50.15 27.17
CA GLY A 35 -10.84 -50.41 25.88
C GLY A 35 -9.79 -50.78 24.83
N THR A 36 -9.98 -51.94 24.20
CA THR A 36 -9.17 -52.45 23.10
C THR A 36 -9.21 -51.49 21.90
N CYS A 37 -8.06 -51.36 21.22
CA CYS A 37 -7.91 -50.56 20.00
C CYS A 37 -8.86 -51.06 18.90
N ALA A 38 -9.85 -50.26 18.54
CA ALA A 38 -10.52 -50.40 17.27
C ALA A 38 -9.55 -49.97 16.16
N THR A 39 -9.26 -50.88 15.23
CA THR A 39 -8.53 -50.59 14.00
C THR A 39 -9.21 -49.43 13.27
N SER A 40 -8.44 -48.38 12.99
CA SER A 40 -8.89 -47.20 12.25
C SER A 40 -9.62 -47.61 10.96
N PRO A 41 -10.81 -47.06 10.66
CA PRO A 41 -11.53 -47.39 9.43
C PRO A 41 -10.66 -47.05 8.21
N TYR A 42 -10.40 -48.07 7.39
CA TYR A 42 -9.53 -48.05 6.21
C TYR A 42 -9.89 -46.95 5.18
N TRP A 43 -11.09 -46.37 5.26
CA TRP A 43 -11.56 -45.26 4.43
C TRP A 43 -10.93 -43.90 4.75
N ARG A 44 -10.45 -43.68 5.98
CA ARG A 44 -9.79 -42.43 6.37
C ARG A 44 -8.49 -42.17 5.60
N PRO A 45 -7.54 -43.12 5.49
CA PRO A 45 -6.36 -42.90 4.66
C PRO A 45 -6.72 -42.79 3.18
N ILE A 46 -7.72 -43.52 2.68
CA ILE A 46 -8.17 -43.42 1.27
C ILE A 46 -8.69 -42.02 0.95
N ALA A 47 -9.50 -41.43 1.82
CA ALA A 47 -10.01 -40.07 1.60
C ALA A 47 -8.87 -39.04 1.59
N VAL A 48 -7.88 -39.21 2.47
CA VAL A 48 -6.70 -38.33 2.52
C VAL A 48 -5.83 -38.51 1.28
N THR A 49 -5.58 -39.75 0.83
CA THR A 49 -4.77 -40.00 -0.38
C THR A 49 -5.47 -39.49 -1.64
N LEU A 50 -6.79 -39.65 -1.76
CA LEU A 50 -7.57 -39.08 -2.87
C LEU A 50 -7.55 -37.56 -2.85
N GLY A 51 -7.64 -36.93 -1.66
CA GLY A 51 -7.53 -35.49 -1.52
C GLY A 51 -6.17 -34.95 -1.95
N ILE A 52 -5.08 -35.58 -1.49
CA ILE A 52 -3.71 -35.22 -1.88
C ILE A 52 -3.51 -35.42 -3.39
N LEU A 53 -3.99 -36.54 -3.95
CA LEU A 53 -3.89 -36.82 -5.38
C LEU A 53 -4.61 -35.75 -6.22
N CYS A 54 -5.80 -35.33 -5.78
CA CYS A 54 -6.56 -34.27 -6.44
C CYS A 54 -5.81 -32.93 -6.42
N LEU A 55 -5.24 -32.55 -5.28
CA LEU A 55 -4.44 -31.32 -5.16
C LEU A 55 -3.20 -31.34 -6.08
N VAL A 56 -2.50 -32.48 -6.15
CA VAL A 56 -1.33 -32.63 -7.05
C VAL A 56 -1.74 -32.49 -8.52
N ILE A 57 -2.86 -33.09 -8.93
CA ILE A 57 -3.38 -32.98 -10.30
C ILE A 57 -3.76 -31.52 -10.63
N LEU A 58 -4.41 -30.81 -9.70
CA LEU A 58 -4.78 -29.41 -9.89
C LEU A 58 -3.55 -28.52 -10.06
N VAL A 59 -2.52 -28.69 -9.23
CA VAL A 59 -1.26 -27.95 -9.34
C VAL A 59 -0.57 -28.26 -10.68
N ALA A 60 -0.51 -29.52 -11.08
CA ALA A 60 0.07 -29.93 -12.36
C ALA A 60 -0.68 -29.31 -13.55
N ALA A 61 -2.01 -29.26 -13.53
CA ALA A 61 -2.81 -28.64 -14.57
C ALA A 61 -2.56 -27.12 -14.68
N VAL A 62 -2.39 -26.42 -13.55
CA VAL A 62 -2.03 -24.99 -13.53
C VAL A 62 -0.62 -24.76 -14.09
N VAL A 63 0.34 -25.62 -13.73
CA VAL A 63 1.72 -25.55 -14.27
C VAL A 63 1.75 -25.85 -15.77
N LEU A 64 1.00 -26.86 -16.24
CA LEU A 64 0.90 -27.18 -17.66
C LEU A 64 0.15 -26.08 -18.44
N GLY A 65 -0.86 -25.44 -17.83
CA GLY A 65 -1.55 -24.30 -18.42
C GLY A 65 -0.65 -23.08 -18.58
N THR A 66 0.10 -22.72 -17.53
CA THR A 66 1.05 -21.58 -17.58
C THR A 66 2.20 -21.82 -18.55
N THR A 67 2.71 -23.05 -18.67
CA THR A 67 3.75 -23.41 -19.64
C THR A 67 3.25 -23.52 -21.09
N ALA A 68 1.98 -23.92 -21.29
CA ALA A 68 1.36 -23.95 -22.62
C ALA A 68 1.04 -22.55 -23.17
N ILE A 69 0.66 -21.61 -22.30
CA ILE A 69 0.39 -20.21 -22.68
C ILE A 69 1.68 -19.47 -23.08
N TRP A 70 2.84 -19.92 -22.61
CA TRP A 70 4.15 -19.30 -22.86
C TRP A 70 5.01 -20.05 -23.89
N ARG A 71 4.46 -20.85 -24.80
CA ARG A 71 5.22 -21.38 -25.94
C ARG A 71 5.41 -20.26 -26.98
N PRO A 72 6.60 -19.65 -27.13
CA PRO A 72 6.82 -18.62 -28.12
C PRO A 72 7.11 -19.32 -29.46
N ASN A 73 6.31 -19.04 -30.49
CA ASN A 73 6.68 -19.36 -31.86
C ASN A 73 7.91 -18.53 -32.24
N SER A 74 9.06 -19.18 -32.42
CA SER A 74 10.30 -18.54 -32.89
C SER A 74 10.85 -19.30 -34.09
N GLU A 75 10.48 -18.88 -35.29
CA GLU A 75 11.28 -18.97 -36.53
C GLU A 75 10.55 -18.09 -37.56
N SER A 76 11.13 -17.06 -38.18
CA SER A 76 12.47 -16.93 -38.76
C SER A 76 12.78 -15.44 -39.02
N ASN A 77 14.06 -15.04 -38.98
CA ASN A 77 14.61 -14.05 -39.92
C ASN A 77 16.16 -14.03 -39.86
N PRO A 78 16.85 -14.01 -41.01
CA PRO A 78 18.30 -14.00 -41.07
C PRO A 78 18.90 -12.59 -41.10
N LEU A 79 19.91 -12.40 -40.25
CA LEU A 79 21.19 -11.71 -40.45
C LEU A 79 21.32 -10.68 -41.60
N LYS A 80 21.56 -9.42 -41.24
CA LYS A 80 22.60 -8.60 -41.91
C LYS A 80 23.14 -7.51 -40.99
N ASN A 81 24.45 -7.61 -40.71
CA ASN A 81 25.30 -6.58 -40.11
C ASN A 81 25.48 -5.39 -41.07
N ASP A 82 25.80 -4.21 -40.53
CA ASP A 82 27.04 -3.49 -40.88
C ASP A 82 27.31 -2.34 -39.87
N ASN A 83 28.60 -2.11 -39.60
CA ASN A 83 29.17 -1.23 -38.58
C ASN A 83 29.73 0.09 -39.17
N PHE A 84 29.58 1.20 -38.42
CA PHE A 84 30.44 2.42 -38.28
C PHE A 84 30.65 3.36 -39.50
N PRO A 85 31.17 4.62 -39.34
CA PRO A 85 31.55 5.40 -38.14
C PRO A 85 31.05 6.88 -38.07
N SER A 86 31.25 7.50 -36.90
CA SER A 86 31.04 8.93 -36.55
C SER A 86 31.86 9.96 -37.36
N ARG A 87 31.36 11.21 -37.47
CA ARG A 87 32.20 12.40 -37.69
C ARG A 87 31.55 13.68 -37.12
N ASN A 88 32.32 14.41 -36.32
CA ASN A 88 32.01 15.71 -35.70
C ASN A 88 32.54 16.90 -36.55
N LYS A 89 32.11 18.12 -36.17
CA LYS A 89 32.58 19.49 -36.54
C LYS A 89 32.08 20.01 -37.90
N GLU A 90 31.66 21.27 -38.10
CA GLU A 90 32.07 22.55 -37.49
C GLU A 90 31.04 23.67 -37.77
N ASN A 91 31.14 24.80 -37.04
CA ASN A 91 30.39 26.06 -37.17
C ASN A 91 30.63 26.82 -38.50
N TYR A 92 29.67 27.61 -39.00
CA TYR A 92 29.83 29.04 -39.35
C TYR A 92 28.50 29.69 -39.82
N SER A 93 28.35 30.99 -39.52
CA SER A 93 27.16 31.84 -39.64
C SER A 93 26.85 32.34 -41.07
N GLN A 94 25.54 32.43 -41.41
CA GLN A 94 24.77 33.43 -42.22
C GLN A 94 25.35 34.04 -43.54
N PRO A 95 24.57 34.80 -44.34
CA PRO A 95 23.26 34.56 -44.97
C PRO A 95 23.31 34.86 -46.49
N THR A 96 22.44 34.30 -47.33
CA THR A 96 22.16 34.93 -48.65
C THR A 96 20.76 34.61 -49.15
N GLN A 97 20.00 35.67 -49.41
CA GLN A 97 18.73 35.69 -50.14
C GLN A 97 18.90 35.13 -51.56
N SER A 98 17.92 34.35 -52.02
CA SER A 98 17.45 34.41 -53.41
C SER A 98 16.05 33.82 -53.51
N SER A 99 15.17 34.62 -54.11
CA SER A 99 13.80 34.35 -54.53
C SER A 99 13.67 33.16 -55.47
N LEU A 100 12.57 32.41 -55.37
CA LEU A 100 11.55 32.28 -56.43
C LEU A 100 10.40 31.40 -55.91
N GLU A 101 9.18 31.91 -56.11
CA GLU A 101 7.90 31.33 -55.70
C GLU A 101 7.64 29.99 -56.41
N ASP A 102 7.01 29.05 -55.71
CA ASP A 102 5.92 28.31 -56.34
C ASP A 102 4.90 27.80 -55.30
N SER A 103 3.66 27.80 -55.76
CA SER A 103 2.39 27.81 -55.02
C SER A 103 1.99 26.50 -54.36
N VAL A 104 1.68 26.51 -53.05
CA VAL A 104 0.70 25.57 -52.43
C VAL A 104 0.06 26.24 -51.18
N ALA A 105 -1.27 26.41 -51.19
CA ALA A 105 -2.10 26.49 -49.98
C ALA A 105 -2.79 25.11 -49.80
N PRO A 106 -3.35 24.71 -48.63
CA PRO A 106 -3.64 25.47 -47.41
C PRO A 106 -3.36 24.70 -46.08
N THR A 107 -2.94 25.38 -45.01
CA THR A 107 -3.52 25.13 -43.68
C THR A 107 -3.20 26.32 -42.79
N LYS A 108 -4.24 26.91 -42.17
CA LYS A 108 -4.03 27.83 -41.04
C LYS A 108 -3.23 27.06 -39.99
N ALA A 109 -1.96 27.39 -39.85
CA ALA A 109 -1.22 27.04 -38.66
C ALA A 109 -2.00 27.66 -37.50
N PHE A 110 -2.57 26.82 -36.65
CA PHE A 110 -2.94 27.25 -35.31
C PHE A 110 -1.64 27.65 -34.66
N THR A 111 -1.37 28.95 -34.63
CA THR A 111 -0.55 29.56 -33.60
C THR A 111 -1.26 29.23 -32.30
N THR A 112 -0.93 28.07 -31.73
CA THR A 112 -1.18 27.80 -30.33
C THR A 112 -0.30 28.80 -29.59
N THR A 113 -0.85 29.99 -29.36
CA THR A 113 -0.52 30.80 -28.21
C THR A 113 -0.41 29.82 -27.07
N GLY A 114 0.82 29.57 -26.61
CA GLY A 114 1.09 28.62 -25.56
C GLY A 114 0.27 29.05 -24.35
N VAL A 115 -0.89 28.41 -24.19
CA VAL A 115 -1.61 28.42 -22.93
C VAL A 115 -0.61 27.84 -21.97
N PHE A 116 -0.08 28.68 -21.09
CA PHE A 116 0.73 28.26 -19.97
C PHE A 116 -0.19 27.37 -19.12
N SER A 117 -0.22 26.07 -19.44
CA SER A 117 -1.06 25.13 -18.74
C SER A 117 -0.50 24.96 -17.35
N ASN A 118 -1.23 25.49 -16.38
CA ASN A 118 -1.09 25.18 -14.96
C ASN A 118 -1.46 23.71 -14.75
N SER A 119 -0.59 22.80 -15.18
CA SER A 119 -0.82 21.36 -15.16
C SER A 119 0.25 20.66 -14.35
N CYS A 120 -0.14 19.59 -13.66
CA CYS A 120 0.80 18.70 -13.03
C CYS A 120 1.67 17.95 -14.07
N PRO A 121 2.88 17.49 -13.68
CA PRO A 121 3.69 16.67 -14.55
C PRO A 121 2.97 15.36 -14.96
N PRO A 122 3.44 14.67 -16.01
CA PRO A 122 2.88 13.38 -16.41
C PRO A 122 2.86 12.39 -15.24
N ASN A 123 1.76 11.63 -15.11
CA ASN A 123 1.52 10.64 -14.04
C ASN A 123 1.29 11.21 -12.64
N TRP A 124 1.12 12.53 -12.50
CA TRP A 124 0.65 13.15 -11.26
C TRP A 124 -0.84 13.45 -11.34
N ILE A 125 -1.54 13.27 -10.22
CA ILE A 125 -2.95 13.57 -10.08
C ILE A 125 -3.08 15.03 -9.66
N ILE A 126 -3.92 15.80 -10.37
CA ILE A 126 -4.27 17.17 -9.99
C ILE A 126 -5.40 17.10 -8.97
N HIS A 127 -5.25 17.77 -7.83
CA HIS A 127 -6.36 18.06 -6.92
C HIS A 127 -6.17 19.45 -6.30
N GLU A 128 -7.19 20.30 -6.47
CA GLU A 128 -7.14 21.73 -6.15
C GLU A 128 -5.87 22.41 -6.69
N ASN A 129 -5.02 22.95 -5.82
CA ASN A 129 -3.82 23.69 -6.18
C ASN A 129 -2.53 22.85 -6.13
N ASN A 130 -2.66 21.53 -6.00
CA ASN A 130 -1.56 20.60 -5.74
C ASN A 130 -1.54 19.45 -6.76
N CYS A 131 -0.36 18.84 -6.85
CA CYS A 131 -0.03 17.66 -7.64
C CYS A 131 0.38 16.53 -6.71
N TYR A 132 -0.20 15.36 -6.91
CA TYR A 132 0.05 14.17 -6.08
C TYR A 132 0.57 13.00 -6.91
N LEU A 133 1.59 12.31 -6.40
CA LEU A 133 2.13 11.10 -7.01
C LEU A 133 2.07 9.95 -6.01
N PHE A 134 1.21 8.97 -6.29
CA PHE A 134 1.17 7.69 -5.57
C PHE A 134 2.28 6.81 -6.14
N ARG A 135 3.43 6.80 -5.46
CA ARG A 135 4.65 6.19 -5.96
C ARG A 135 4.66 4.70 -5.67
N ALA A 136 4.53 3.89 -6.72
CA ALA A 136 4.55 2.44 -6.67
C ALA A 136 5.97 1.83 -6.51
N SER A 137 6.78 2.37 -5.60
CA SER A 137 8.10 1.84 -5.23
C SER A 137 8.18 1.62 -3.73
N LEU A 138 8.50 0.38 -3.33
CA LEU A 138 8.68 0.02 -1.93
C LEU A 138 9.98 0.60 -1.38
N ALA A 139 9.86 1.41 -0.33
CA ALA A 139 10.99 2.10 0.29
C ALA A 139 10.72 2.40 1.77
N SER A 140 11.79 2.57 2.56
CA SER A 140 11.70 3.09 3.93
C SER A 140 11.25 4.56 3.91
N TRP A 141 10.69 5.06 5.01
CA TRP A 141 10.19 6.45 5.09
C TRP A 141 11.25 7.47 4.65
N ASN A 142 12.47 7.35 5.18
CA ASN A 142 13.60 8.21 4.82
C ASN A 142 14.00 8.10 3.34
N SER A 143 13.86 6.92 2.73
CA SER A 143 14.15 6.71 1.32
C SER A 143 13.05 7.31 0.44
N SER A 144 11.79 7.15 0.83
CA SER A 144 10.63 7.77 0.18
C SER A 144 10.69 9.30 0.21
N LYS A 145 11.10 9.88 1.35
CA LYS A 145 11.40 11.32 1.47
C LYS A 145 12.38 11.79 0.41
N LYS A 146 13.57 11.15 0.34
CA LYS A 146 14.60 11.46 -0.67
C LYS A 146 14.07 11.32 -2.09
N GLN A 147 13.29 10.28 -2.35
CA GLN A 147 12.67 10.02 -3.65
C GLN A 147 11.69 11.12 -4.07
N CYS A 148 10.88 11.64 -3.14
CA CYS A 148 10.02 12.80 -3.42
C CYS A 148 10.86 14.07 -3.62
N SER A 149 11.89 14.30 -2.80
CA SER A 149 12.78 15.47 -2.95
C SER A 149 13.48 15.52 -4.31
N GLN A 150 13.90 14.36 -4.85
CA GLN A 150 14.48 14.25 -6.20
C GLN A 150 13.52 14.73 -7.32
N LEU A 151 12.21 14.73 -7.07
CA LEU A 151 11.18 15.20 -8.01
C LEU A 151 10.74 16.65 -7.74
N HIS A 152 11.50 17.38 -6.92
CA HIS A 152 11.15 18.73 -6.44
C HIS A 152 9.77 18.74 -5.78
N SER A 153 9.54 17.75 -4.92
CA SER A 153 8.31 17.54 -4.16
C SER A 153 8.65 17.07 -2.75
N ASN A 154 7.65 17.04 -1.88
CA ASN A 154 7.78 16.54 -0.52
C ASN A 154 6.94 15.27 -0.37
N LEU A 155 7.13 14.51 0.71
CA LEU A 155 6.10 13.56 1.11
C LEU A 155 4.83 14.34 1.46
N LEU A 156 3.67 13.70 1.22
CA LEU A 156 2.36 14.28 1.42
C LEU A 156 2.22 14.98 2.77
N LYS A 157 1.81 16.24 2.74
CA LYS A 157 1.28 16.96 3.89
C LYS A 157 -0.24 17.04 3.73
N ILE A 158 -1.00 16.93 4.81
CA ILE A 158 -2.45 17.08 4.76
C ILE A 158 -2.79 18.38 5.49
N ASP A 159 -3.15 19.40 4.73
CA ASP A 159 -3.42 20.76 5.20
C ASP A 159 -4.93 21.07 5.28
N SER A 160 -5.81 20.22 4.72
CA SER A 160 -7.27 20.45 4.74
C SER A 160 -8.11 19.18 4.77
N GLU A 161 -9.39 19.32 5.18
CA GLU A 161 -10.37 18.23 5.17
C GLU A 161 -10.66 17.72 3.75
N LYS A 162 -10.74 18.61 2.76
CA LYS A 162 -10.94 18.22 1.35
C LYS A 162 -9.79 17.40 0.80
N GLU A 163 -8.56 17.80 1.13
CA GLU A 163 -7.37 17.05 0.78
C GLU A 163 -7.35 15.69 1.47
N LEU A 164 -7.70 15.63 2.76
CA LEU A 164 -7.84 14.38 3.50
C LEU A 164 -8.83 13.43 2.82
N GLU A 165 -10.04 13.90 2.48
CA GLU A 165 -11.06 13.11 1.78
C GLU A 165 -10.55 12.56 0.44
N PHE A 166 -9.88 13.41 -0.36
CA PHE A 166 -9.28 13.01 -1.62
C PHE A 166 -8.24 11.91 -1.43
N ILE A 167 -7.30 12.09 -0.50
CA ILE A 167 -6.23 11.13 -0.23
C ILE A 167 -6.81 9.80 0.27
N MET A 168 -7.78 9.83 1.18
CA MET A 168 -8.44 8.63 1.69
C MET A 168 -9.13 7.86 0.56
N LYS A 169 -9.89 8.54 -0.29
CA LYS A 169 -10.52 7.91 -1.46
C LYS A 169 -9.50 7.21 -2.36
N GLN A 170 -8.35 7.84 -2.62
CA GLN A 170 -7.29 7.23 -3.43
C GLN A 170 -6.64 6.03 -2.72
N ALA A 171 -6.33 6.14 -1.43
CA ALA A 171 -5.72 5.07 -0.66
C ALA A 171 -6.63 3.84 -0.55
N SER A 172 -7.94 4.03 -0.32
CA SER A 172 -8.93 2.94 -0.29
C SER A 172 -9.06 2.18 -1.61
N SER A 173 -8.71 2.80 -2.75
CA SER A 173 -8.72 2.10 -4.03
C SER A 173 -7.57 1.10 -4.21
N GLN A 174 -6.60 1.12 -3.28
CA GLN A 174 -5.41 0.26 -3.29
C GLN A 174 -5.29 -0.48 -1.94
N PRO A 175 -6.19 -1.44 -1.66
CA PRO A 175 -6.32 -2.04 -0.33
C PRO A 175 -5.09 -2.82 0.13
N ASP A 176 -4.29 -3.36 -0.80
CA ASP A 176 -3.07 -4.10 -0.50
C ASP A 176 -1.86 -3.20 -0.24
N ASN A 177 -2.02 -1.89 -0.41
CA ASN A 177 -0.92 -0.93 -0.35
C ASN A 177 -1.01 -0.07 0.91
N SER A 178 0.16 0.26 1.45
CA SER A 178 0.32 1.27 2.50
C SER A 178 1.19 2.40 1.95
N PHE A 179 0.92 3.64 2.35
CA PHE A 179 1.57 4.82 1.79
C PHE A 179 2.18 5.71 2.87
N TRP A 180 3.50 5.84 2.88
CA TRP A 180 4.19 6.84 3.69
C TRP A 180 3.70 8.26 3.36
N ILE A 181 3.49 9.05 4.41
CA ILE A 181 3.20 10.49 4.34
C ILE A 181 4.32 11.27 5.04
N GLY A 182 4.31 12.60 4.90
CA GLY A 182 5.36 13.49 5.37
C GLY A 182 5.36 13.75 6.87
N LEU A 183 4.81 12.84 7.67
CA LEU A 183 4.65 12.99 9.11
C LEU A 183 5.51 11.98 9.88
N SER A 184 6.32 12.48 10.80
CA SER A 184 7.19 11.67 11.67
C SER A 184 7.48 12.37 12.99
N ARG A 185 8.09 11.66 13.94
CA ARG A 185 8.61 12.19 15.20
C ARG A 185 10.04 11.67 15.42
N HIS A 186 10.79 12.32 16.30
CA HIS A 186 12.18 11.92 16.58
C HIS A 186 12.27 10.83 17.66
N HIS A 187 11.30 10.78 18.56
CA HIS A 187 11.20 9.83 19.67
C HIS A 187 9.73 9.64 20.02
N THR A 188 9.37 8.49 20.60
CA THR A 188 7.99 8.09 20.89
C THR A 188 7.20 9.14 21.67
N GLU A 189 7.82 9.81 22.64
CA GLU A 189 7.18 10.85 23.47
C GLU A 189 7.16 12.24 22.80
N GLY A 190 7.79 12.38 21.64
CA GLY A 190 7.96 13.65 20.94
C GLY A 190 6.73 14.04 20.11
N PRO A 191 6.61 15.33 19.74
CA PRO A 191 5.54 15.78 18.88
C PRO A 191 5.70 15.23 17.46
N TRP A 192 4.56 14.95 16.82
CA TRP A 192 4.50 14.68 15.39
C TRP A 192 4.75 15.97 14.59
N LEU A 193 5.67 15.90 13.62
CA LEU A 193 6.11 17.02 12.80
C LEU A 193 6.01 16.66 11.31
N TRP A 194 5.52 17.62 10.54
CA TRP A 194 5.53 17.56 9.08
C TRP A 194 6.95 17.85 8.52
N GLU A 195 7.19 17.53 7.25
CA GLU A 195 8.51 17.75 6.63
C GLU A 195 8.96 19.22 6.58
N ASP A 196 8.01 20.16 6.61
CA ASP A 196 8.26 21.60 6.68
C ASP A 196 8.53 22.10 8.11
N GLY A 197 8.51 21.19 9.11
CA GLY A 197 8.70 21.49 10.52
C GLY A 197 7.45 21.97 11.25
N SER A 198 6.30 22.10 10.58
CA SER A 198 5.06 22.48 11.25
C SER A 198 4.56 21.33 12.14
N ARG A 199 3.95 21.68 13.27
CA ARG A 199 3.37 20.69 14.19
C ARG A 199 2.09 20.09 13.61
N PHE A 200 1.90 18.80 13.84
CA PHE A 200 0.63 18.13 13.61
C PHE A 200 -0.44 18.59 14.61
N SER A 201 -1.68 18.77 14.12
CA SER A 201 -2.87 18.94 14.96
C SER A 201 -3.82 17.76 14.76
N SER A 202 -4.37 17.24 15.86
CA SER A 202 -5.36 16.16 15.85
C SER A 202 -6.75 16.59 15.37
N ASP A 203 -6.95 17.87 15.03
CA ASP A 203 -8.25 18.41 14.59
C ASP A 203 -8.70 17.82 13.25
N LEU A 204 -7.76 17.49 12.35
CA LEU A 204 -8.06 16.94 11.02
C LEU A 204 -8.22 15.41 11.04
N PHE A 205 -7.37 14.70 11.77
CA PHE A 205 -7.39 13.25 11.85
C PHE A 205 -6.67 12.74 13.09
N GLN A 206 -6.86 11.45 13.38
CA GLN A 206 -6.15 10.75 14.47
C GLN A 206 -5.17 9.73 13.90
N ILE A 207 -4.01 9.60 14.55
CA ILE A 207 -3.00 8.59 14.25
C ILE A 207 -3.26 7.41 15.17
N ARG A 208 -3.51 6.22 14.59
CA ARG A 208 -3.68 4.99 15.37
C ARG A 208 -2.32 4.37 15.65
N SER A 209 -2.09 4.02 16.91
CA SER A 209 -0.88 3.31 17.27
C SER A 209 -0.95 1.83 16.92
N THR A 210 0.17 1.31 16.46
CA THR A 210 0.43 -0.08 16.11
C THR A 210 1.58 -0.64 16.94
N GLU A 211 2.06 0.11 17.93
CA GLU A 211 3.11 -0.29 18.84
C GLU A 211 2.61 -1.47 19.70
N ILE A 212 3.21 -2.63 19.51
CA ILE A 212 2.89 -3.86 20.27
C ILE A 212 3.97 -4.15 21.32
N GLN A 213 5.16 -3.52 21.20
CA GLN A 213 6.33 -3.76 22.05
C GLN A 213 6.98 -2.44 22.45
N GLU A 214 7.38 -2.32 23.73
CA GLU A 214 7.95 -1.12 24.34
C GLU A 214 9.30 -0.65 23.75
N ASN A 215 9.93 -1.45 22.89
CA ASN A 215 11.30 -1.19 22.42
C ASN A 215 11.39 -0.87 20.92
N SER A 216 10.25 -0.70 20.24
CA SER A 216 10.19 -0.45 18.81
C SER A 216 9.51 0.90 18.57
N SER A 217 10.29 1.95 18.30
CA SER A 217 9.73 3.29 18.15
C SER A 217 9.03 3.43 16.80
N HIS A 218 7.70 3.48 16.84
CA HIS A 218 6.85 3.68 15.68
C HIS A 218 6.76 5.19 15.41
N ASP A 219 7.76 5.72 14.71
CA ASP A 219 8.00 7.16 14.60
C ASP A 219 7.69 7.76 13.23
N CYS A 220 7.15 6.97 12.30
CA CYS A 220 6.75 7.42 10.97
C CYS A 220 5.30 7.06 10.69
N VAL A 221 4.62 7.83 9.84
CA VAL A 221 3.19 7.66 9.60
C VAL A 221 2.90 7.25 8.18
N TRP A 222 2.00 6.27 8.03
CA TRP A 222 1.47 5.85 6.74
C TRP A 222 -0.06 5.81 6.73
N ILE A 223 -0.63 5.70 5.53
CA ILE A 223 -2.06 5.47 5.30
C ILE A 223 -2.24 4.05 4.78
N HIS A 224 -3.15 3.30 5.38
CA HIS A 224 -3.56 1.97 4.93
C HIS A 224 -5.08 1.82 5.08
N LEU A 225 -5.78 1.43 4.01
CA LEU A 225 -7.24 1.28 3.99
C LEU A 225 -7.99 2.52 4.52
N SER A 226 -7.53 3.71 4.15
CA SER A 226 -8.04 5.00 4.67
C SER A 226 -7.92 5.22 6.18
N ILE A 227 -7.00 4.52 6.82
CA ILE A 227 -6.70 4.72 8.23
C ILE A 227 -5.23 5.11 8.35
N ILE A 228 -4.97 6.07 9.25
CA ILE A 228 -3.63 6.62 9.48
C ILE A 228 -3.03 5.90 10.68
N TYR A 229 -1.85 5.34 10.49
CA TYR A 229 -1.13 4.59 11.52
C TYR A 229 0.29 5.09 11.70
N ASP A 230 0.78 5.02 12.94
CA ASP A 230 2.22 5.02 13.18
C ASP A 230 2.85 3.69 12.71
N GLN A 231 4.14 3.70 12.43
CA GLN A 231 4.91 2.54 12.01
C GLN A 231 6.41 2.73 12.20
N LEU A 232 7.11 1.60 12.14
CA LEU A 232 8.56 1.55 12.01
C LEU A 232 9.02 2.18 10.68
N CYS A 233 9.77 3.27 10.79
CA CYS A 233 10.29 4.04 9.65
C CYS A 233 11.11 3.20 8.65
N SER A 234 11.69 2.08 9.09
CA SER A 234 12.51 1.19 8.27
C SER A 234 11.69 0.26 7.37
N LEU A 235 10.38 0.11 7.61
CA LEU A 235 9.55 -0.82 6.83
C LEU A 235 9.44 -0.36 5.37
N PRO A 236 9.54 -1.30 4.40
CA PRO A 236 9.33 -0.99 3.01
C PRO A 236 7.84 -0.75 2.75
N SER A 237 7.50 0.40 2.21
CA SER A 237 6.13 0.77 1.86
C SER A 237 6.09 1.69 0.66
N TYR A 238 4.92 1.89 0.06
CA TYR A 238 4.74 2.90 -0.98
C TYR A 238 4.73 4.30 -0.35
N SER A 239 4.62 5.34 -1.17
CA SER A 239 4.58 6.73 -0.65
C SER A 239 3.72 7.63 -1.53
N ILE A 240 3.27 8.74 -0.95
CA ILE A 240 2.60 9.80 -1.68
C ILE A 240 3.52 11.02 -1.67
N CYS A 241 3.91 11.49 -2.86
CA CYS A 241 4.61 12.75 -3.01
C CYS A 241 3.63 13.87 -3.38
N GLU A 242 3.90 15.09 -2.93
CA GLU A 242 3.07 16.26 -3.14
C GLU A 242 3.93 17.47 -3.56
N LYS A 243 3.41 18.27 -4.49
CA LYS A 243 3.94 19.61 -4.79
C LYS A 243 2.85 20.54 -5.30
N LYS A 244 3.03 21.84 -5.09
CA LYS A 244 2.13 22.87 -5.63
C LYS A 244 2.14 22.87 -7.16
N LEU A 245 1.00 23.21 -7.75
CA LEU A 245 0.90 23.50 -9.18
C LEU A 245 1.91 24.57 -9.56
N SER A 246 2.65 24.32 -10.64
CA SER A 246 3.56 25.30 -11.20
C SER A 246 2.73 26.39 -11.89
N ILE A 247 2.60 27.54 -11.22
CA ILE A 247 2.11 28.76 -11.85
C ILE A 247 3.33 29.38 -12.54
N LYS A 248 3.32 29.40 -13.87
CA LYS A 248 4.43 29.92 -14.69
C LYS A 248 4.20 31.38 -15.04
#